data_AF-A0A329R9Y0-F1
#
_entry.id   AF-A0A329R9Y0-F1
#
_cell.length_a   1.000
_cell.length_b   1.000
_cell.length_c   1.000
_cell.angle_alpha   90.00
_cell.angle_beta   90.00
_cell.angle_gamma   90.00
#
_symmetry.space_group_name_H-M   'P 1'
#
loop_
_entity.id
_entity.type
_entity.pdbx_description
1 polymer ?
#
loop_
_entity_poly.entity_id
_entity_poly.type
_entity_poly.pdbx_seq_one_letter_code
_entity_poly.pdbx_strand_id
1 'polypeptide(L)'
;MCPTTQEEKELMKSKPYRSAIGSLMYLMLGTRPDLAYLVRECSQYLENPGILHWRAAKRGLRYLKETMDWGLRLGGIQWSSQKLDHHLQAYSDADFAKRVDDRKSVAGYLTQFWGSTISWSSQTERTVALHTTESEYMALSMLVQEAVHLRQMLEKLKMKQQQASEVFVDNESAKKLAKNPQFHSRTKHIDARHHFVRERIELKEIEMLRVPVADNVADMFTKPVTRAVFEKHRSFMGLLPLSAYERSENQ
;
A
#
# COMPACT_ATOMS: atom_id res chain seq x y z
N MET A 1 -10.15 19.41 -7.84
CA MET A 1 -9.70 20.71 -8.37
C MET A 1 -9.74 21.73 -7.25
N CYS A 2 -8.67 22.52 -7.14
CA CYS A 2 -8.56 23.59 -6.15
C CYS A 2 -9.52 24.75 -6.50
N PRO A 3 -9.95 25.55 -5.51
CA PRO A 3 -10.80 26.72 -5.72
C PRO A 3 -10.18 27.70 -6.71
N THR A 4 -10.95 28.15 -7.71
CA THR A 4 -10.50 29.19 -8.65
C THR A 4 -11.24 30.51 -8.43
N THR A 5 -12.48 30.47 -7.93
CA THR A 5 -13.28 31.68 -7.64
C THR A 5 -13.12 32.13 -6.19
N GLN A 6 -13.41 33.41 -5.92
CA GLN A 6 -13.39 33.97 -4.58
C GLN A 6 -14.44 33.32 -3.66
N GLU A 7 -15.63 33.05 -4.20
CA GLU A 7 -16.73 32.38 -3.49
C GLU A 7 -16.34 30.97 -3.02
N GLU A 8 -15.67 30.19 -3.87
CA GLU A 8 -15.19 28.85 -3.50
C GLU A 8 -14.12 28.91 -2.41
N LYS A 9 -13.21 29.90 -2.46
CA LYS A 9 -12.19 30.12 -1.44
C LYS A 9 -12.81 30.47 -0.10
N GLU A 10 -13.81 31.36 -0.09
CA GLU A 10 -14.55 31.74 1.12
C GLU A 10 -15.32 30.58 1.72
N LEU A 11 -16.00 29.78 0.88
CA LEU A 11 -16.69 28.56 1.31
C LEU A 11 -15.73 27.59 2.02
N MET A 12 -14.53 27.40 1.47
CA MET A 12 -13.53 26.47 1.98
C MET A 12 -12.81 26.96 3.22
N LYS A 13 -12.67 28.29 3.41
CA LYS A 13 -12.02 28.90 4.59
C LYS A 13 -12.64 28.45 5.92
N SER A 14 -13.93 28.17 5.92
CA SER A 14 -14.67 27.68 7.11
C SER A 14 -14.48 26.19 7.41
N LYS A 15 -13.90 25.40 6.49
CA LYS A 15 -13.86 23.93 6.62
C LYS A 15 -12.58 23.49 7.33
N PRO A 16 -12.65 22.61 8.35
CA PRO A 16 -11.47 22.12 9.06
C PRO A 16 -10.74 21.01 8.27
N TYR A 17 -10.44 21.26 6.99
CA TYR A 17 -9.91 20.25 6.07
C TYR A 17 -8.61 19.64 6.56
N ARG A 18 -7.60 20.48 6.86
CA ARG A 18 -6.28 20.02 7.31
C ARG A 18 -6.35 19.20 8.60
N SER A 19 -7.18 19.63 9.56
CA SER A 19 -7.41 18.89 10.81
C SER A 19 -8.07 17.55 10.54
N ALA A 20 -9.13 17.50 9.72
CA ALA A 20 -9.80 16.26 9.35
C ALA A 20 -8.86 15.25 8.66
N ILE A 21 -8.03 15.71 7.72
CA ILE A 21 -7.05 14.82 7.07
C ILE A 21 -5.99 14.34 8.07
N GLY A 22 -5.52 15.19 8.98
CA GLY A 22 -4.61 14.80 10.05
C GLY A 22 -5.19 13.70 10.95
N SER A 23 -6.46 13.82 11.34
CA SER A 23 -7.15 12.79 12.13
C SER A 23 -7.32 11.47 11.36
N LEU A 24 -7.66 11.54 10.06
CA LEU A 24 -7.72 10.35 9.21
C LEU A 24 -6.34 9.69 9.05
N MET A 25 -5.28 10.51 8.93
CA MET A 25 -3.90 10.03 8.83
C MET A 25 -3.45 9.30 10.09
N TYR A 26 -3.83 9.78 11.27
CA TYR A 26 -3.52 9.10 12.54
C TYR A 26 -4.08 7.68 12.57
N LEU A 27 -5.37 7.51 12.22
CA LEU A 27 -5.98 6.18 12.12
C LEU A 27 -5.34 5.33 11.03
N MET A 28 -5.08 5.94 9.87
CA MET A 28 -4.48 5.26 8.72
C MET A 28 -3.09 4.69 9.01
N LEU A 29 -2.28 5.38 9.83
CA LEU A 29 -0.94 4.92 10.18
C LEU A 29 -0.94 3.75 11.16
N GLY A 30 -1.94 3.66 12.04
CA GLY A 30 -1.96 2.66 13.12
C GLY A 30 -2.84 1.45 12.86
N THR A 31 -4.07 1.67 12.39
CA THR A 31 -5.14 0.64 12.45
C THR A 31 -6.03 0.57 11.22
N ARG A 32 -5.92 1.52 10.28
CA ARG A 32 -6.86 1.66 9.15
C ARG A 32 -6.14 1.74 7.79
N PRO A 33 -5.49 0.66 7.34
CA PRO A 33 -4.81 0.61 6.02
C PRO A 33 -5.75 0.92 4.86
N ASP A 34 -7.04 0.61 5.03
CA ASP A 34 -8.11 0.89 4.09
C ASP A 34 -8.34 2.38 3.81
N LEU A 35 -7.77 3.29 4.61
CA LEU A 35 -7.77 4.73 4.39
C LEU A 35 -6.56 5.25 3.61
N ALA A 36 -5.52 4.44 3.40
CA ALA A 36 -4.22 4.88 2.88
C ALA A 36 -4.33 5.66 1.57
N TYR A 37 -5.06 5.12 0.58
CA TYR A 37 -5.25 5.80 -0.70
C TYR A 37 -6.02 7.12 -0.55
N LEU A 38 -7.11 7.14 0.22
CA LEU A 38 -7.90 8.35 0.46
C LEU A 38 -7.06 9.45 1.10
N VAL A 39 -6.31 9.11 2.16
CA VAL A 39 -5.45 10.06 2.86
C VAL A 39 -4.35 10.57 1.94
N ARG A 40 -3.72 9.70 1.13
CA ARG A 40 -2.72 10.09 0.13
C ARG A 40 -3.29 11.06 -0.90
N GLU A 41 -4.49 10.82 -1.43
CA GLU A 41 -5.15 11.73 -2.36
C GLU A 41 -5.45 13.08 -1.72
N CYS A 42 -6.04 13.08 -0.53
CA CYS A 42 -6.44 14.31 0.14
C CYS A 42 -5.26 15.15 0.65
N SER A 43 -4.16 14.51 1.07
CA SER A 43 -2.98 15.17 1.64
C SER A 43 -2.22 16.04 0.64
N GLN A 44 -2.47 15.87 -0.67
CA GLN A 44 -1.87 16.73 -1.70
C GLN A 44 -2.44 18.16 -1.69
N TYR A 45 -3.59 18.36 -1.06
CA TYR A 45 -4.35 19.61 -1.12
C TYR A 45 -4.58 20.25 0.25
N LEU A 46 -3.65 20.06 1.20
CA LEU A 46 -3.79 20.58 2.57
C LEU A 46 -3.77 22.12 2.64
N GLU A 47 -3.05 22.76 1.72
CA GLU A 47 -2.91 24.22 1.68
C GLU A 47 -4.07 24.90 0.94
N ASN A 48 -4.49 24.33 -0.20
CA ASN A 48 -5.55 24.88 -1.04
C ASN A 48 -6.62 23.83 -1.39
N PRO A 49 -7.43 23.36 -0.42
CA PRO A 49 -8.45 22.36 -0.66
C PRO A 49 -9.65 22.94 -1.41
N GLY A 50 -10.19 22.18 -2.38
CA GLY A 50 -11.45 22.48 -3.05
C GLY A 50 -12.64 21.74 -2.45
N ILE A 51 -13.86 22.10 -2.87
CA ILE A 51 -15.09 21.49 -2.37
C ILE A 51 -15.15 19.98 -2.63
N LEU A 52 -14.57 19.51 -3.75
CA LEU A 52 -14.47 18.08 -4.06
C LEU A 52 -13.54 17.36 -3.08
N HIS A 53 -12.44 17.99 -2.66
CA HIS A 53 -11.54 17.43 -1.65
C HIS A 53 -12.25 17.33 -0.30
N TRP A 54 -13.01 18.36 0.09
CA TRP A 54 -13.82 18.30 1.31
C TRP A 54 -14.91 17.21 1.26
N ARG A 55 -15.56 17.00 0.10
CA ARG A 55 -16.51 15.90 -0.09
C ARG A 55 -15.84 14.54 0.06
N ALA A 56 -14.62 14.36 -0.45
CA ALA A 56 -13.84 13.14 -0.29
C ALA A 56 -13.47 12.90 1.19
N ALA A 57 -12.97 13.91 1.91
CA ALA A 57 -12.70 13.82 3.35
C ALA A 57 -13.95 13.41 4.14
N LYS A 58 -15.10 14.04 3.87
CA LYS A 58 -16.39 13.68 4.49
C LYS A 58 -16.83 12.25 4.16
N ARG A 59 -16.51 11.73 2.97
CA ARG A 59 -16.80 10.33 2.61
C ARG A 59 -15.99 9.38 3.49
N GLY A 60 -14.70 9.67 3.73
CA GLY A 60 -13.86 8.92 4.67
C GLY A 60 -14.43 8.92 6.09
N LEU A 61 -14.85 10.09 6.59
CA LEU A 61 -15.46 10.21 7.92
C LEU A 61 -16.78 9.43 8.04
N ARG A 62 -17.64 9.46 7.01
CA ARG A 62 -18.87 8.64 7.00
C ARG A 62 -18.54 7.15 6.99
N TYR A 63 -17.56 6.74 6.20
CA TYR A 63 -17.11 5.35 6.17
C TYR A 63 -16.59 4.88 7.54
N LEU A 64 -15.82 5.72 8.23
CA LEU A 64 -15.38 5.47 9.60
C LEU A 64 -16.55 5.36 10.57
N LYS A 65 -17.56 6.22 10.44
CA LYS A 65 -18.76 6.16 11.29
C LYS A 65 -19.48 4.81 11.18
N GLU A 66 -19.56 4.25 9.97
CA GLU A 66 -20.16 2.92 9.73
C GLU A 66 -19.24 1.75 10.10
N THR A 67 -17.96 2.02 10.41
CA THR A 67 -16.93 1.01 10.70
C THR A 67 -16.15 1.34 11.97
N MET A 68 -16.81 1.93 12.97
CA MET A 68 -16.15 2.36 14.22
C MET A 68 -15.71 1.16 15.07
N ASP A 69 -16.44 0.06 15.01
CA ASP A 69 -16.17 -1.20 15.71
C ASP A 69 -15.22 -2.12 14.93
N TRP A 70 -14.61 -1.64 13.85
CA TRP A 70 -13.71 -2.44 13.02
C TRP A 70 -12.26 -2.25 13.46
N GLY A 71 -11.52 -3.36 13.50
CA GLY A 71 -10.11 -3.39 13.91
C GLY A 71 -9.28 -4.32 13.04
N LEU A 72 -7.98 -4.05 13.00
CA LEU A 72 -7.01 -4.97 12.38
C LEU A 72 -6.79 -6.16 13.31
N ARG A 73 -7.02 -7.36 12.78
CA ARG A 73 -6.75 -8.61 13.48
C ARG A 73 -5.26 -8.94 13.47
N LEU A 74 -4.65 -8.86 14.64
CA LEU A 74 -3.29 -9.31 14.90
C LEU A 74 -3.31 -10.73 15.50
N GLY A 75 -2.19 -11.44 15.48
CA GLY A 75 -2.07 -12.79 16.06
C GLY A 75 -1.85 -13.91 15.04
N GLY A 76 -1.81 -13.57 13.75
CA GLY A 76 -1.29 -14.35 12.63
C GLY A 76 -1.49 -15.87 12.72
N ILE A 77 -0.57 -16.57 13.40
CA ILE A 77 -0.57 -18.03 13.65
C ILE A 77 -1.93 -18.59 14.09
N GLN A 78 -2.67 -17.89 14.97
CA GLN A 78 -3.97 -18.37 15.44
C GLN A 78 -5.02 -18.43 14.33
N TRP A 79 -4.87 -17.57 13.32
CA TRP A 79 -5.87 -17.29 12.30
C TRP A 79 -5.38 -17.60 10.88
N SER A 80 -4.20 -18.19 10.77
CA SER A 80 -3.49 -18.42 9.53
C SER A 80 -2.97 -19.84 9.49
N SER A 81 -3.19 -20.53 8.38
CA SER A 81 -2.59 -21.83 8.10
C SER A 81 -1.13 -21.73 7.63
N GLN A 82 -0.53 -20.53 7.67
CA GLN A 82 0.85 -20.32 7.27
C GLN A 82 1.82 -20.97 8.25
N LYS A 83 2.84 -21.64 7.72
CA LYS A 83 3.86 -22.28 8.53
C LYS A 83 4.71 -21.24 9.26
N LEU A 84 5.25 -21.67 10.39
CA LEU A 84 6.10 -20.91 11.28
C LEU A 84 7.52 -20.64 10.73
N ASP A 85 7.75 -20.73 9.43
CA ASP A 85 9.00 -20.37 8.75
C ASP A 85 8.80 -19.59 7.43
N HIS A 86 7.55 -19.45 6.96
CA HIS A 86 7.13 -18.66 5.79
C HIS A 86 6.29 -17.46 6.26
N HIS A 87 6.93 -16.41 6.76
CA HIS A 87 6.20 -15.41 7.54
C HIS A 87 5.87 -14.13 6.80
N LEU A 88 6.78 -13.65 5.94
CA LEU A 88 6.63 -12.35 5.30
C LEU A 88 6.14 -12.52 3.87
N GLN A 89 4.89 -12.09 3.66
CA GLN A 89 4.28 -11.97 2.35
C GLN A 89 4.05 -10.49 2.06
N ALA A 90 4.40 -10.07 0.86
CA ALA A 90 4.38 -8.66 0.49
C ALA A 90 3.77 -8.49 -0.90
N TYR A 91 2.94 -7.49 -1.09
CA TYR A 91 2.21 -7.22 -2.34
C TYR A 91 2.51 -5.80 -2.79
N SER A 92 2.82 -5.59 -4.06
CA SER A 92 2.99 -4.26 -4.64
C SER A 92 2.13 -4.05 -5.88
N ASP A 93 1.71 -2.80 -6.09
CA ASP A 93 1.08 -2.32 -7.31
C ASP A 93 1.58 -0.90 -7.62
N ALA A 94 1.42 -0.46 -8.88
CA ALA A 94 1.61 0.92 -9.28
C ALA A 94 0.55 1.39 -10.30
N ASP A 95 -0.04 2.57 -10.07
CA ASP A 95 -0.88 3.26 -11.05
C ASP A 95 -0.03 4.26 -11.86
N PHE A 96 0.27 3.88 -13.11
CA PHE A 96 1.19 4.60 -14.00
C PHE A 96 0.69 6.00 -14.35
N ALA A 97 1.55 7.00 -14.16
CA ALA A 97 1.31 8.39 -14.55
C ALA A 97 -0.05 8.94 -14.08
N LYS A 98 -0.49 8.47 -12.91
CA LYS A 98 -1.79 8.77 -12.33
C LYS A 98 -1.98 10.25 -12.02
N ARG A 99 -0.95 10.91 -11.47
CA ARG A 99 -1.05 12.32 -11.11
C ARG A 99 -1.14 13.17 -12.38
N VAL A 100 -2.17 14.01 -12.46
CA VAL A 100 -2.38 14.87 -13.62
C VAL A 100 -1.32 15.97 -13.68
N ASP A 101 -0.96 16.54 -12.53
CA ASP A 101 -0.12 17.75 -12.45
C ASP A 101 1.34 17.51 -12.86
N ASP A 102 1.92 16.36 -12.49
CA ASP A 102 3.34 16.05 -12.69
C ASP A 102 3.58 14.68 -13.36
N ARG A 103 2.52 13.97 -13.75
CA ARG A 103 2.57 12.65 -14.39
C ARG A 103 3.34 11.60 -13.59
N LYS A 104 3.51 11.79 -12.27
CA LYS A 104 4.11 10.78 -11.40
C LYS A 104 3.11 9.67 -11.09
N SER A 105 3.63 8.44 -11.00
CA SER A 105 2.85 7.26 -10.66
C SER A 105 2.51 7.23 -9.16
N VAL A 106 1.50 6.44 -8.80
CA VAL A 106 1.19 6.10 -7.41
C VAL A 106 1.64 4.68 -7.15
N ALA A 107 2.53 4.50 -6.18
CA ALA A 107 2.97 3.19 -5.72
C ALA A 107 2.24 2.82 -4.43
N GLY A 108 1.89 1.55 -4.31
CA GLY A 108 1.20 1.00 -3.16
C GLY A 108 1.79 -0.35 -2.77
N TYR A 109 1.82 -0.63 -1.47
CA TYR A 109 2.18 -1.95 -0.99
C TYR A 109 1.45 -2.35 0.28
N LEU A 110 1.42 -3.66 0.54
CA LEU A 110 0.98 -4.28 1.78
C LEU A 110 1.97 -5.39 2.16
N THR A 111 2.36 -5.46 3.42
CA THR A 111 3.15 -6.58 3.98
C THR A 111 2.38 -7.24 5.12
N GLN A 112 2.30 -8.56 5.06
CA GLN A 112 1.74 -9.42 6.09
C GLN A 112 2.84 -10.22 6.79
N PHE A 113 2.69 -10.38 8.09
CA PHE A 113 3.46 -11.29 8.93
C PHE A 113 2.52 -12.33 9.51
N TRP A 114 2.72 -13.60 9.15
CA TRP A 114 1.80 -14.70 9.51
C TRP A 114 0.35 -14.47 9.10
N GLY A 115 0.10 -13.80 7.97
CA GLY A 115 -1.25 -13.44 7.53
C GLY A 115 -1.89 -12.26 8.27
N SER A 116 -1.21 -11.66 9.26
CA SER A 116 -1.62 -10.37 9.84
C SER A 116 -0.97 -9.23 9.08
N THR A 117 -1.74 -8.24 8.65
CA THR A 117 -1.21 -7.01 8.04
C THR A 117 -0.43 -6.20 9.07
N ILE A 118 0.85 -5.92 8.77
CA ILE A 118 1.77 -5.22 9.68
C ILE A 118 2.38 -3.95 9.09
N SER A 119 2.39 -3.81 7.75
CA SER A 119 2.94 -2.65 7.08
C SER A 119 2.20 -2.39 5.77
N TRP A 120 2.02 -1.12 5.42
CA TRP A 120 1.33 -0.70 4.21
C TRP A 120 1.76 0.70 3.81
N SER A 121 1.58 1.02 2.53
CA SER A 121 1.83 2.36 2.03
C SER A 121 1.00 2.67 0.80
N SER A 122 0.62 3.94 0.65
CA SER A 122 0.16 4.54 -0.59
C SER A 122 0.93 5.84 -0.75
N GLN A 123 1.74 5.96 -1.80
CA GLN A 123 2.59 7.13 -1.98
C GLN A 123 2.82 7.47 -3.45
N THR A 124 3.10 8.75 -3.69
CA THR A 124 3.54 9.24 -5.00
C THR A 124 4.99 8.85 -5.23
N GLU A 125 5.29 8.28 -6.39
CA GLU A 125 6.67 8.04 -6.80
C GLU A 125 7.47 9.34 -6.89
N ARG A 126 8.75 9.32 -6.49
CA ARG A 126 9.56 10.55 -6.47
C ARG A 126 9.88 11.06 -7.89
N THR A 127 10.09 10.13 -8.81
CA THR A 127 10.44 10.38 -10.22
C THR A 127 9.30 9.95 -11.13
N VAL A 128 9.24 10.54 -12.33
CA VAL A 128 8.30 10.14 -13.38
C VAL A 128 8.83 8.86 -14.03
N ALA A 129 7.98 7.85 -14.14
CA ALA A 129 8.26 6.65 -14.93
C ALA A 129 7.89 6.92 -16.41
N LEU A 130 8.59 6.28 -17.34
CA LEU A 130 8.32 6.42 -18.77
C LEU A 130 7.31 5.39 -19.30
N HIS A 131 7.09 4.31 -18.54
CA HIS A 131 6.21 3.21 -18.90
C HIS A 131 5.72 2.46 -17.65
N THR A 132 4.62 1.72 -17.79
CA THR A 132 3.97 0.98 -16.70
C THR A 132 4.93 0.03 -15.98
N THR A 133 5.73 -0.72 -16.74
CA THR A 133 6.70 -1.67 -16.20
C THR A 133 7.72 -1.00 -15.27
N GLU A 134 8.18 0.21 -15.59
CA GLU A 134 9.10 0.95 -14.73
C GLU A 134 8.42 1.45 -13.46
N SER A 135 7.17 1.94 -13.55
CA SER A 135 6.47 2.36 -12.32
C SER A 135 6.20 1.21 -11.37
N GLU A 136 5.88 0.03 -11.88
CA GLU A 136 5.72 -1.17 -11.04
C GLU A 136 7.05 -1.64 -10.47
N TYR A 137 8.13 -1.58 -11.26
CA TYR A 137 9.47 -1.92 -10.75
C TYR A 137 9.93 -0.93 -9.68
N MET A 138 9.56 0.35 -9.83
CA MET A 138 9.78 1.38 -8.85
C MET A 138 9.05 1.07 -7.54
N ALA A 139 7.77 0.69 -7.60
CA ALA A 139 6.97 0.26 -6.45
C ALA A 139 7.52 -1.03 -5.81
N LEU A 140 7.91 -2.01 -6.63
CA LEU A 140 8.56 -3.25 -6.19
C LEU A 140 9.84 -2.95 -5.40
N SER A 141 10.70 -2.06 -5.90
CA SER A 141 11.93 -1.68 -5.21
C SER A 141 11.66 -1.11 -3.82
N MET A 142 10.58 -0.33 -3.67
CA MET A 142 10.17 0.22 -2.38
C MET A 142 9.66 -0.87 -1.43
N LEU A 143 8.88 -1.82 -1.95
CA LEU A 143 8.43 -2.97 -1.18
C LEU A 143 9.59 -3.86 -0.73
N VAL A 144 10.59 -4.08 -1.58
CA VAL A 144 11.76 -4.89 -1.24
C VAL A 144 12.60 -4.22 -0.14
N GLN A 145 12.75 -2.89 -0.16
CA GLN A 145 13.40 -2.17 0.93
C GLN A 145 12.67 -2.38 2.26
N GLU A 146 11.34 -2.31 2.25
CA GLU A 146 10.50 -2.58 3.42
C GLU A 146 10.64 -4.05 3.90
N ALA A 147 10.58 -5.01 2.98
CA ALA A 147 10.73 -6.42 3.32
C ALA A 147 12.10 -6.70 3.96
N VAL A 148 13.19 -6.14 3.43
CA VAL A 148 14.54 -6.27 3.99
C VAL A 148 14.60 -5.63 5.38
N HIS A 149 14.00 -4.44 5.57
CA HIS A 149 13.93 -3.79 6.86
C HIS A 149 13.20 -4.66 7.90
N LEU A 150 12.03 -5.21 7.54
CA LEU A 150 11.27 -6.09 8.41
C LEU A 150 12.03 -7.37 8.75
N ARG A 151 12.74 -7.98 7.79
CA ARG A 151 13.60 -9.15 8.05
C ARG A 151 14.67 -8.84 9.10
N GLN A 152 15.35 -7.69 8.99
CA GLN A 152 16.36 -7.25 9.95
C GLN A 152 15.76 -6.96 11.33
N MET A 153 14.56 -6.36 11.37
CA MET A 153 13.84 -6.12 12.62
C MET A 153 13.47 -7.45 13.30
N LEU A 154 12.92 -8.40 12.55
CA LEU A 154 12.58 -9.73 13.05
C LEU A 154 13.79 -10.50 13.57
N GLU A 155 14.95 -10.39 12.90
CA GLU A 155 16.20 -10.98 13.40
C GLU A 155 16.61 -10.41 14.76
N LYS A 156 16.49 -9.08 14.96
CA LYS A 156 16.74 -8.43 16.26
C LYS A 156 15.75 -8.89 17.35
N LEU A 157 14.52 -9.21 16.96
CA LEU A 157 13.50 -9.79 17.84
C LEU A 157 13.67 -11.30 18.08
N LYS A 158 14.76 -11.91 17.60
CA LYS A 158 15.04 -13.36 17.67
C LYS A 158 14.01 -14.22 16.92
N MET A 159 13.37 -13.64 15.90
CA MET A 159 12.36 -14.28 15.04
C MET A 159 12.82 -14.25 13.58
N LYS A 160 14.09 -14.57 13.34
CA LYS A 160 14.71 -14.46 12.01
C LYS A 160 13.89 -15.22 10.96
N GLN A 161 13.47 -14.49 9.94
CA GLN A 161 12.88 -15.08 8.73
C GLN A 161 13.98 -15.86 7.99
N GLN A 162 13.93 -17.19 8.06
CA GLN A 162 14.95 -18.06 7.46
C GLN A 162 14.76 -18.19 5.95
N GLN A 163 13.52 -18.38 5.51
CA GLN A 163 13.20 -18.52 4.09
C GLN A 163 13.13 -17.17 3.39
N ALA A 164 13.18 -17.18 2.06
CA ALA A 164 12.93 -16.00 1.26
C ALA A 164 11.54 -15.42 1.58
N SER A 165 11.44 -14.09 1.68
CA SER A 165 10.13 -13.43 1.82
C SER A 165 9.40 -13.45 0.47
N GLU A 166 8.13 -13.82 0.45
CA GLU A 166 7.34 -13.91 -0.77
C GLU A 166 6.88 -12.50 -1.20
N VAL A 167 7.30 -12.06 -2.38
CA VAL A 167 6.95 -10.76 -2.95
C VAL A 167 6.07 -10.98 -4.18
N PHE A 168 4.81 -10.60 -4.06
CA PHE A 168 3.79 -10.74 -5.08
C PHE A 168 3.67 -9.48 -5.94
N VAL A 169 3.77 -9.67 -7.24
CA VAL A 169 3.56 -8.65 -8.28
C VAL A 169 2.58 -9.18 -9.33
N ASP A 170 1.83 -8.30 -9.98
CA ASP A 170 0.88 -8.67 -11.02
C ASP A 170 1.46 -8.64 -12.45
N ASN A 171 2.54 -7.88 -12.68
CA ASN A 171 3.19 -7.80 -13.99
C ASN A 171 4.35 -8.80 -14.18
N GLU A 172 4.17 -9.69 -15.14
CA GLU A 172 5.18 -10.63 -15.62
C GLU A 172 6.45 -9.96 -16.16
N SER A 173 6.33 -8.76 -16.72
CA SER A 173 7.46 -7.98 -17.21
C SER A 173 8.37 -7.53 -16.06
N ALA A 174 7.81 -7.07 -14.94
CA ALA A 174 8.59 -6.74 -13.75
C ALA A 174 9.32 -7.97 -13.20
N LYS A 175 8.66 -9.13 -13.19
CA LYS A 175 9.26 -10.42 -12.82
C LYS A 175 10.40 -10.83 -13.75
N LYS A 176 10.24 -10.65 -15.06
CA LYS A 176 11.29 -10.93 -16.06
C LYS A 176 12.47 -9.98 -15.91
N LEU A 177 12.23 -8.69 -15.65
CA LEU A 177 13.30 -7.70 -15.43
C LEU A 177 14.15 -8.01 -14.21
N ALA A 178 13.53 -8.47 -13.13
CA ALA A 178 14.25 -8.87 -11.93
C ALA A 178 15.17 -10.07 -12.17
N LYS A 179 14.78 -11.00 -13.05
CA LYS A 179 15.55 -12.23 -13.35
C LYS A 179 16.57 -12.08 -14.49
N ASN A 180 16.44 -11.10 -15.38
CA ASN A 180 17.26 -11.02 -16.58
C ASN A 180 18.25 -9.83 -16.56
N PRO A 181 19.58 -10.08 -16.56
CA PRO A 181 20.61 -9.03 -16.58
C PRO A 181 20.63 -8.15 -17.83
N GLN A 182 20.06 -8.62 -18.94
CA GLN A 182 20.26 -7.99 -20.25
C GLN A 182 19.40 -6.74 -20.47
N PHE A 183 18.39 -6.49 -19.64
CA PHE A 183 17.56 -5.29 -19.74
C PHE A 183 18.23 -4.10 -19.06
N HIS A 184 18.99 -3.33 -19.85
CA HIS A 184 19.66 -2.11 -19.42
C HIS A 184 18.66 -0.95 -19.44
N SER A 185 18.40 -0.34 -18.27
CA SER A 185 17.73 0.96 -18.19
C SER A 185 18.72 2.07 -18.58
N ARG A 186 18.27 3.07 -19.34
CA ARG A 186 19.09 4.23 -19.74
C ARG A 186 19.34 5.23 -18.59
N THR A 187 18.67 5.09 -17.45
CA THR A 187 18.79 5.99 -16.30
C THR A 187 19.39 5.29 -15.08
N LYS A 188 20.44 5.91 -14.49
CA LYS A 188 21.23 5.39 -13.35
C LYS A 188 20.39 4.99 -12.13
N HIS A 189 19.36 5.78 -11.79
CA HIS A 189 18.54 5.50 -10.61
C HIS A 189 17.69 4.22 -10.77
N ILE A 190 17.12 3.99 -11.95
CA ILE A 190 16.38 2.76 -12.25
C ILE A 190 17.35 1.57 -12.27
N ASP A 191 18.54 1.76 -12.84
CA ASP A 191 19.58 0.73 -12.84
C ASP A 191 19.98 0.30 -11.41
N ALA A 192 20.19 1.26 -10.51
CA ALA A 192 20.45 0.97 -9.09
C ALA A 192 19.30 0.21 -8.41
N ARG A 193 18.03 0.57 -8.70
CA ARG A 193 16.87 -0.19 -8.19
C ARG A 193 16.86 -1.62 -8.72
N HIS A 194 17.20 -1.82 -9.99
CA HIS A 194 17.28 -3.14 -10.61
C HIS A 194 18.34 -4.02 -9.96
N HIS A 195 19.55 -3.47 -9.80
CA HIS A 195 20.63 -4.16 -9.12
C HIS A 195 20.29 -4.51 -7.69
N PHE A 196 19.70 -3.57 -6.93
CA PHE A 196 19.28 -3.82 -5.55
C PHE A 196 18.29 -4.98 -5.45
N VAL A 197 17.19 -4.96 -6.20
CA VAL A 197 16.16 -6.03 -6.14
C VAL A 197 16.76 -7.37 -6.56
N ARG A 198 17.58 -7.40 -7.61
CA ARG A 198 18.23 -8.63 -8.08
C ARG A 198 19.18 -9.22 -7.03
N GLU A 199 20.00 -8.38 -6.42
CA GLU A 199 20.91 -8.80 -5.33
C GLU A 199 20.13 -9.46 -4.19
N ARG A 200 18.96 -8.91 -3.81
CA ARG A 200 18.11 -9.52 -2.77
C ARG A 200 17.56 -10.89 -3.18
N ILE A 201 17.27 -11.11 -4.45
CA ILE A 201 16.85 -12.41 -4.98
C ILE A 201 18.02 -13.40 -4.96
N GLU A 202 19.21 -12.97 -5.41
CA GLU A 202 20.42 -13.80 -5.42
C GLU A 202 20.87 -14.23 -4.02
N LEU A 203 20.73 -13.33 -3.03
CA LEU A 203 20.94 -13.61 -1.61
C LEU A 203 19.83 -14.48 -0.98
N LYS A 204 18.79 -14.84 -1.74
CA LYS A 204 17.59 -15.57 -1.27
C LYS A 204 16.89 -14.87 -0.10
N GLU A 205 17.00 -13.55 -0.01
CA GLU A 205 16.25 -12.75 0.98
C GLU A 205 14.78 -12.59 0.56
N ILE A 206 14.52 -12.57 -0.75
CA ILE A 206 13.17 -12.49 -1.32
C ILE A 206 12.98 -13.49 -2.45
N GLU A 207 11.74 -13.91 -2.65
CA GLU A 207 11.28 -14.67 -3.80
C GLU A 207 10.15 -13.91 -4.49
N MET A 208 10.27 -13.74 -5.81
CA MET A 208 9.25 -13.06 -6.59
C MET A 208 8.20 -14.02 -7.16
N LEU A 209 6.95 -13.80 -6.76
CA LEU A 209 5.77 -14.55 -7.16
C LEU A 209 4.80 -13.68 -7.95
N ARG A 210 3.98 -14.33 -8.78
CA ARG A 210 2.94 -13.65 -9.54
C ARG A 210 1.62 -13.76 -8.77
N VAL A 211 0.87 -12.66 -8.68
CA VAL A 211 -0.52 -12.65 -8.22
C VAL A 211 -1.44 -12.17 -9.36
N PRO A 212 -2.64 -12.75 -9.55
CA PRO A 212 -3.61 -12.19 -10.46
C PRO A 212 -4.01 -10.77 -10.04
N VAL A 213 -4.24 -9.87 -11.00
CA VAL A 213 -4.67 -8.47 -10.72
C VAL A 213 -5.90 -8.43 -9.79
N ALA A 214 -6.88 -9.30 -10.03
CA ALA A 214 -8.09 -9.39 -9.20
C ALA A 214 -7.85 -9.82 -7.74
N ASP A 215 -6.67 -10.37 -7.45
CA ASP A 215 -6.25 -10.84 -6.13
C ASP A 215 -5.13 -9.96 -5.53
N ASN A 216 -4.61 -8.98 -6.29
CA ASN A 216 -3.56 -8.10 -5.81
C ASN A 216 -4.12 -7.06 -4.83
N VAL A 217 -4.00 -7.35 -3.54
CA VAL A 217 -4.44 -6.42 -2.47
C VAL A 217 -3.75 -5.05 -2.56
N ALA A 218 -2.59 -4.94 -3.19
CA ALA A 218 -1.90 -3.67 -3.37
C ALA A 218 -2.68 -2.67 -4.25
N ASP A 219 -3.60 -3.13 -5.10
CA ASP A 219 -4.42 -2.29 -5.98
C ASP A 219 -5.21 -1.22 -5.22
N MET A 220 -5.69 -1.55 -4.02
CA MET A 220 -6.48 -0.60 -3.23
C MET A 220 -5.66 0.61 -2.73
N PHE A 221 -4.32 0.53 -2.81
CA PHE A 221 -3.40 1.57 -2.39
C PHE A 221 -2.96 2.48 -3.54
N THR A 222 -3.26 2.13 -4.79
CA THR A 222 -2.81 2.88 -5.97
C THR A 222 -3.95 3.57 -6.71
N LYS A 223 -5.15 2.97 -6.68
CA LYS A 223 -6.30 3.41 -7.48
C LYS A 223 -7.63 3.17 -6.75
N PRO A 224 -8.69 3.92 -7.12
CA PRO A 224 -10.03 3.59 -6.66
C PRO A 224 -10.48 2.23 -7.21
N VAL A 225 -10.99 1.37 -6.33
CA VAL A 225 -11.53 0.05 -6.69
C VAL A 225 -13.04 0.00 -6.50
N THR A 226 -13.70 -1.00 -7.10
CA THR A 226 -15.13 -1.23 -6.89
C THR A 226 -15.41 -1.62 -5.43
N ARG A 227 -16.65 -1.46 -4.98
CA ARG A 227 -17.04 -1.83 -3.61
C ARG A 227 -16.73 -3.30 -3.30
N ALA A 228 -17.04 -4.21 -4.20
CA ALA A 228 -16.81 -5.64 -4.00
C ALA A 228 -15.31 -5.96 -3.84
N VAL A 229 -14.46 -5.35 -4.67
CA VAL A 229 -13.00 -5.50 -4.59
C VAL A 229 -12.45 -4.87 -3.31
N PHE A 230 -12.94 -3.69 -2.92
CA PHE A 230 -12.56 -3.05 -1.66
C PHE A 230 -12.91 -3.92 -0.45
N GLU A 231 -14.13 -4.46 -0.40
CA GLU A 231 -14.58 -5.31 0.71
C GLU A 231 -13.76 -6.61 0.77
N LYS A 232 -13.48 -7.23 -0.38
CA LYS A 232 -12.60 -8.41 -0.48
C LYS A 232 -11.19 -8.12 0.07
N HIS A 233 -10.54 -7.06 -0.40
CA HIS A 233 -9.18 -6.71 0.01
C HIS A 233 -9.11 -6.27 1.49
N ARG A 234 -10.12 -5.55 1.96
CA ARG A 234 -10.25 -5.19 3.39
C ARG A 234 -10.33 -6.43 4.28
N SER A 235 -11.15 -7.42 3.89
CA SER A 235 -11.22 -8.70 4.59
C SER A 235 -9.89 -9.48 4.51
N PHE A 236 -9.20 -9.45 3.37
CA PHE A 236 -7.88 -10.07 3.22
C PHE A 236 -6.83 -9.45 4.15
N MET A 237 -6.85 -8.13 4.37
CA MET A 237 -5.98 -7.45 5.35
C MET A 237 -6.32 -7.78 6.80
N GLY A 238 -7.42 -8.49 7.06
CA GLY A 238 -7.88 -8.77 8.42
C GLY A 238 -8.49 -7.55 9.11
N LEU A 239 -9.00 -6.56 8.36
CA LEU A 239 -9.79 -5.47 8.93
C LEU A 239 -11.27 -5.89 8.99
N LEU A 240 -11.74 -6.20 10.19
CA LEU A 240 -13.01 -6.88 10.43
C LEU A 240 -13.80 -6.18 11.55
N PRO A 241 -15.15 -6.31 11.61
CA PRO A 241 -15.92 -5.85 12.76
C PRO A 241 -15.62 -6.69 14.00
N LEU A 242 -15.69 -6.07 15.19
CA LEU A 242 -15.45 -6.73 16.47
C LEU A 242 -16.28 -8.00 16.65
N SER A 243 -17.56 -7.97 16.26
CA SER A 243 -18.45 -9.14 16.35
C SER A 243 -17.98 -10.36 15.51
N ALA A 244 -17.21 -10.13 14.44
CA ALA A 244 -16.64 -11.23 13.66
C ALA A 244 -15.40 -11.82 14.35
N TYR A 245 -14.60 -10.98 15.01
CA TYR A 245 -13.47 -11.40 15.82
C TYR A 245 -13.93 -12.27 17.00
N GLU A 246 -14.91 -11.81 17.78
CA GLU A 246 -15.43 -12.54 18.95
C GLU A 246 -16.04 -13.89 18.58
N ARG A 247 -16.70 -14.00 17.43
CA ARG A 247 -17.22 -15.28 16.92
C ARG A 247 -16.11 -16.27 16.58
N SER A 248 -14.96 -15.78 16.14
CA SER A 248 -13.83 -16.64 15.78
C SER A 248 -13.07 -17.16 17.00
N GLU A 249 -13.10 -16.48 18.16
CA GLU A 249 -12.48 -16.99 19.40
C GLU A 249 -13.33 -18.05 20.13
N ASN A 250 -14.63 -18.10 19.87
CA ASN A 250 -15.55 -19.04 20.52
C ASN A 250 -15.73 -20.37 19.76
N GLN A 251 -14.91 -20.64 18.74
CA GLN A 251 -14.88 -21.88 17.95
C GLN A 251 -13.55 -22.59 18.16
#